data_AF-J9E7B8-F1
#
_entry.id   AF-J9E7B8-F1
#
_cell.length_a   1.000
_cell.length_b   1.000
_cell.length_c   1.000
_cell.angle_alpha   90.00
_cell.angle_beta   90.00
_cell.angle_gamma   90.00
#
_symmetry.space_group_name_H-M   'P 1'
#
loop_
_entity.id
_entity.type
_entity.pdbx_description
1 polymer ?
#
loop_
_entity_poly.entity_id
_entity_poly.type
_entity_poly.pdbx_seq_one_letter_code
_entity_poly.pdbx_strand_id
1 'polypeptide(L)'
;MVSGAEVGMNEQGLILLRGQTVVSPYWKNDKATFEDFERNGWRNTGDIGFYDKDGNVFLVDREKQMIKVDGFQVTPQELESILLTHPSIAEAAIVPATKVNQQEIPVAFVVLKPRVPATAEQIKEFINGIF
;
A
#
# COMPACT_ATOMS: atom_id res chain seq x y z
N MET A 1 -2.61 4.91 -12.16
CA MET A 1 -3.37 6.18 -12.16
C MET A 1 -4.81 5.81 -11.86
N VAL A 2 -5.34 6.12 -10.67
CA VAL A 2 -6.75 5.82 -10.35
C VAL A 2 -7.60 6.75 -11.21
N SER A 3 -8.46 6.21 -12.07
CA SER A 3 -9.19 6.96 -13.11
C SER A 3 -10.09 8.08 -12.57
N GLY A 4 -10.34 8.08 -11.25
CA GLY A 4 -11.25 8.99 -10.59
C GLY A 4 -12.72 8.56 -10.68
N ALA A 5 -13.03 7.54 -11.49
CA ALA A 5 -14.35 6.96 -11.60
C ALA A 5 -14.71 6.16 -10.34
N GLU A 6 -15.99 6.16 -10.01
CA GLU A 6 -16.55 5.24 -9.03
C GLU A 6 -16.46 3.80 -9.58
N VAL A 7 -16.12 2.86 -8.71
CA VAL A 7 -15.95 1.45 -9.04
C VAL A 7 -17.08 0.62 -8.43
N GLY A 8 -17.34 -0.55 -9.02
CA GLY A 8 -18.38 -1.46 -8.59
C GLY A 8 -18.02 -2.26 -7.34
N MET A 9 -18.97 -3.10 -6.93
CA MET A 9 -18.81 -4.05 -5.84
C MET A 9 -17.66 -5.04 -6.12
N ASN A 10 -16.85 -5.33 -5.10
CA ASN A 10 -15.64 -6.16 -5.18
C ASN A 10 -14.55 -5.64 -6.14
N GLU A 11 -14.64 -4.39 -6.63
CA GLU A 11 -13.58 -3.74 -7.39
C GLU A 11 -12.76 -2.83 -6.48
N GLN A 12 -11.44 -2.86 -6.64
CA GLN A 12 -10.54 -2.02 -5.85
C GLN A 12 -10.59 -0.57 -6.34
N GLY A 13 -10.75 0.34 -5.39
CA GLY A 13 -10.74 1.78 -5.63
C GLY A 13 -10.26 2.56 -4.40
N LEU A 14 -10.09 3.86 -4.58
CA LEU A 14 -9.76 4.78 -3.49
C LEU A 14 -11.00 5.01 -2.63
N ILE A 15 -10.89 4.82 -1.33
CA ILE A 15 -11.99 5.02 -0.39
C ILE A 15 -12.15 6.51 -0.11
N LEU A 16 -13.34 7.02 -0.42
CA LEU A 16 -13.73 8.40 -0.18
C LEU A 16 -14.82 8.46 0.89
N LEU A 17 -14.74 9.45 1.78
CA LEU A 17 -15.73 9.63 2.86
C LEU A 17 -16.45 10.96 2.74
N ARG A 18 -17.75 10.95 3.07
CA ARG A 18 -18.56 12.16 3.19
C ARG A 18 -19.58 11.98 4.30
N GLY A 19 -19.69 12.97 5.19
CA GLY A 19 -20.61 12.92 6.32
C GLY A 19 -20.32 14.00 7.35
N GLN A 20 -21.21 14.15 8.33
CA GLN A 20 -21.09 15.19 9.36
C GLN A 20 -19.84 15.04 10.24
N THR A 21 -19.33 13.83 10.38
CA THR A 21 -18.13 13.50 11.17
C THR A 21 -16.82 13.63 10.38
N VAL A 22 -16.89 13.93 9.07
CA VAL A 22 -15.69 14.16 8.26
C VAL A 22 -15.19 15.58 8.54
N VAL A 23 -14.30 15.69 9.54
CA VAL A 23 -13.89 16.96 10.14
C VAL A 23 -12.92 17.78 9.28
N SER A 24 -13.11 19.08 9.45
CA SER A 24 -12.27 20.28 9.35
C SER A 24 -10.95 20.29 8.55
N PRO A 25 -10.66 21.45 7.92
CA PRO A 25 -9.43 21.70 7.19
C PRO A 25 -8.17 21.48 8.04
N TYR A 26 -7.08 21.13 7.38
CA TYR A 26 -5.76 21.11 8.00
C TYR A 26 -5.41 22.50 8.53
N TRP A 27 -4.92 22.56 9.77
CA TRP A 27 -4.57 23.81 10.43
C TRP A 27 -3.55 24.62 9.62
N LYS A 28 -3.97 25.81 9.16
CA LYS A 28 -3.16 26.74 8.35
C LYS A 28 -2.53 26.10 7.10
N ASN A 29 -3.17 25.08 6.54
CA ASN A 29 -2.69 24.41 5.33
C ASN A 29 -3.84 24.25 4.32
N ASP A 30 -4.15 25.36 3.66
CA ASP A 30 -5.23 25.43 2.66
C ASP A 30 -4.96 24.51 1.47
N LYS A 31 -3.68 24.33 1.10
CA LYS A 31 -3.28 23.42 0.02
C LYS A 31 -3.63 21.97 0.36
N ALA A 32 -3.17 21.46 1.52
CA ALA A 32 -3.49 20.09 1.92
C ALA A 32 -4.99 19.90 2.15
N THR A 33 -5.69 20.94 2.61
CA THR A 33 -7.15 20.92 2.75
C THR A 33 -7.82 20.77 1.39
N PHE A 34 -7.39 21.56 0.39
CA PHE A 34 -7.95 21.46 -0.94
C PHE A 34 -7.69 20.06 -1.53
N GLU A 35 -6.45 19.59 -1.51
CA GLU A 35 -6.04 18.27 -2.02
C GLU A 35 -6.84 17.11 -1.39
N ASP A 36 -7.15 17.17 -0.08
CA ASP A 36 -7.95 16.15 0.59
C ASP A 36 -9.44 16.16 0.18
N PHE A 37 -9.98 17.29 -0.30
CA PHE A 37 -11.42 17.46 -0.58
C PHE A 37 -11.74 17.81 -2.05
N GLU A 38 -10.74 17.76 -2.94
CA GLU A 38 -10.79 18.11 -4.37
C GLU A 38 -11.93 17.39 -5.14
N ARG A 39 -12.45 16.28 -4.60
CA ARG A 39 -13.49 15.45 -5.21
C ARG A 39 -14.89 15.86 -4.78
N ASN A 40 -15.31 17.09 -5.11
CA ASN A 40 -16.67 17.60 -4.83
C ASN A 40 -17.10 17.48 -3.35
N GLY A 41 -16.18 17.71 -2.41
CA GLY A 41 -16.45 17.65 -0.98
C GLY A 41 -16.44 16.24 -0.38
N TRP A 42 -16.02 15.23 -1.15
CA TRP A 42 -15.61 13.95 -0.61
C TRP A 42 -14.16 14.02 -0.13
N ARG A 43 -13.91 13.54 1.08
CA ARG A 43 -12.57 13.45 1.64
C ARG A 43 -11.84 12.22 1.11
N ASN A 44 -10.66 12.42 0.55
CA ASN A 44 -9.71 11.36 0.22
C ASN A 44 -9.09 10.81 1.51
N THR A 45 -9.30 9.52 1.79
CA THR A 45 -8.68 8.84 2.94
C THR A 45 -7.23 8.45 2.70
N GLY A 46 -6.82 8.35 1.43
CA GLY A 46 -5.58 7.75 0.99
C GLY A 46 -5.58 6.22 1.07
N ASP A 47 -6.69 5.59 1.45
CA ASP A 47 -6.81 4.14 1.59
C ASP A 47 -7.43 3.54 0.32
N ILE A 48 -6.84 2.45 -0.18
CA ILE A 48 -7.35 1.64 -1.29
C ILE A 48 -8.10 0.46 -0.69
N GLY A 49 -9.27 0.14 -1.25
CA GLY A 49 -10.07 -0.98 -0.80
C GLY A 49 -11.25 -1.28 -1.71
N PHE A 50 -12.13 -2.16 -1.25
CA PHE A 50 -13.38 -2.52 -1.93
C PHE A 50 -14.49 -2.76 -0.92
N TYR A 51 -15.72 -2.89 -1.40
CA TYR A 51 -16.86 -3.28 -0.59
C TYR A 51 -17.53 -4.55 -1.13
N ASP A 52 -18.08 -5.36 -0.22
CA ASP A 52 -18.82 -6.57 -0.57
C ASP A 52 -20.33 -6.33 -0.74
N LYS A 53 -21.07 -7.38 -1.06
CA LYS A 53 -22.53 -7.36 -1.24
C LYS A 53 -23.32 -6.93 -0.01
N ASP A 54 -22.74 -7.08 1.17
CA ASP A 54 -23.37 -6.75 2.45
C ASP A 54 -22.98 -5.32 2.89
N GLY A 55 -22.17 -4.61 2.09
CA GLY A 55 -21.70 -3.26 2.37
C GLY A 55 -20.51 -3.20 3.32
N ASN A 56 -19.86 -4.33 3.62
CA ASN A 56 -18.64 -4.33 4.41
C ASN A 56 -17.50 -3.78 3.57
N VAL A 57 -16.69 -2.89 4.16
CA VAL A 57 -15.53 -2.26 3.50
C VAL A 57 -14.25 -2.95 3.95
N PHE A 58 -13.41 -3.32 2.98
CA PHE A 58 -12.13 -3.98 3.19
C PHE A 58 -11.00 -3.06 2.73
N LEU A 59 -10.06 -2.78 3.64
CA LEU A 59 -8.85 -2.01 3.33
C LEU A 59 -7.78 -2.94 2.76
N VAL A 60 -7.21 -2.57 1.63
CA VAL A 60 -6.25 -3.39 0.88
C VAL A 60 -4.87 -2.77 0.81
N ASP A 61 -4.76 -1.44 0.69
CA ASP A 61 -3.46 -0.73 0.63
C ASP A 61 -3.65 0.76 0.93
N ARG A 62 -2.59 1.57 0.81
CA ARG A 62 -2.64 3.04 0.80
C ARG A 62 -2.04 3.61 -0.48
N GLU A 63 -2.72 4.59 -1.07
CA GLU A 63 -2.32 5.25 -2.32
C GLU A 63 -0.89 5.80 -2.26
N LYS A 64 -0.49 6.36 -1.11
CA LYS A 64 0.83 6.98 -0.90
C LYS A 64 1.95 5.96 -0.60
N GLN A 65 1.65 4.67 -0.49
CA GLN A 65 2.63 3.63 -0.17
C GLN A 65 3.08 2.79 -1.38
N MET A 66 2.48 2.98 -2.56
CA MET A 66 2.91 2.29 -3.79
C MET A 66 4.33 2.66 -4.20
N ILE A 67 5.14 1.65 -4.57
CA ILE A 67 6.52 1.80 -5.04
C ILE A 67 6.56 1.71 -6.56
N LYS A 68 7.22 2.66 -7.25
CA LYS A 68 7.34 2.66 -8.71
C LYS A 68 8.65 2.03 -9.18
N VAL A 69 8.60 0.76 -9.54
CA VAL A 69 9.78 0.01 -10.01
C VAL A 69 9.69 -0.15 -11.53
N ASP A 70 10.64 0.44 -12.27
CA ASP A 70 10.74 0.29 -13.74
C ASP A 70 9.45 0.56 -14.52
N GLY A 71 8.64 1.51 -14.04
CA GLY A 71 7.35 1.86 -14.64
C GLY A 71 6.17 1.00 -14.18
N PHE A 72 6.41 -0.02 -13.36
CA PHE A 72 5.38 -0.82 -12.70
C PHE A 72 5.08 -0.27 -11.31
N GLN A 73 3.81 -0.37 -10.89
CA GLN A 73 3.40 -0.04 -9.52
C GLN A 73 3.37 -1.33 -8.72
N VAL A 74 4.12 -1.38 -7.63
CA VAL A 74 4.18 -2.54 -6.74
C VAL A 74 3.68 -2.11 -5.36
N THR A 75 2.81 -2.92 -4.78
CA THR A 75 2.29 -2.68 -3.44
C THR A 75 3.22 -3.31 -2.40
N PRO A 76 3.63 -2.58 -1.34
CA PRO A 76 4.43 -3.15 -0.26
C PRO A 76 3.78 -4.39 0.35
N GLN A 77 2.47 -4.35 0.58
CA GLN A 77 1.72 -5.41 1.24
C GLN A 77 1.71 -6.73 0.46
N GLU A 78 1.68 -6.70 -0.87
CA GLU A 78 1.79 -7.91 -1.70
C GLU A 78 3.16 -8.57 -1.53
N LEU A 79 4.23 -7.77 -1.58
CA LEU A 79 5.61 -8.25 -1.37
C LEU A 79 5.83 -8.77 0.06
N GLU A 80 5.27 -8.08 1.06
CA GLU A 80 5.29 -8.52 2.46
C GLU A 80 4.57 -9.87 2.61
N SER A 81 3.41 -10.03 1.99
CA SER A 81 2.65 -11.28 2.03
C SER A 81 3.44 -12.45 1.43
N ILE A 82 4.16 -12.23 0.33
CA ILE A 82 5.06 -13.22 -0.27
C ILE A 82 6.20 -13.55 0.70
N LEU A 83 6.85 -12.55 1.29
CA LEU A 83 7.93 -12.76 2.28
C LEU A 83 7.46 -13.57 3.49
N LEU A 84 6.24 -13.32 3.97
CA LEU A 84 5.66 -14.04 5.10
C LEU A 84 5.39 -15.52 4.81
N THR A 85 5.37 -15.95 3.54
CA THR A 85 5.31 -17.38 3.20
C THR A 85 6.62 -18.12 3.46
N HIS A 86 7.74 -17.41 3.61
CA HIS A 86 9.04 -18.02 3.89
C HIS A 86 9.05 -18.63 5.31
N PRO A 87 9.47 -19.90 5.49
CA PRO A 87 9.35 -20.59 6.78
C PRO A 87 10.13 -19.90 7.90
N SER A 88 11.28 -19.30 7.59
CA SER A 88 12.13 -18.58 8.55
C SER A 88 11.67 -17.15 8.89
N ILE A 89 10.72 -16.55 8.17
CA ILE A 89 10.32 -15.14 8.39
C ILE A 89 9.14 -15.10 9.36
N ALA A 90 9.22 -14.23 10.38
CA ALA A 90 8.18 -13.96 11.35
C ALA A 90 7.37 -12.71 10.98
N GLU A 91 8.08 -11.65 10.59
CA GLU A 91 7.49 -10.37 10.17
C GLU A 91 8.29 -9.82 8.99
N ALA A 92 7.62 -9.09 8.11
CA ALA A 92 8.22 -8.42 6.97
C ALA A 92 7.61 -7.03 6.80
N ALA A 93 8.45 -6.06 6.44
CA ALA A 93 8.04 -4.73 6.05
C ALA A 93 8.81 -4.31 4.79
N ILE A 94 8.11 -3.74 3.83
CA ILE A 94 8.67 -3.26 2.57
C ILE A 94 8.59 -1.73 2.53
N VAL A 95 9.71 -1.09 2.22
CA VAL A 95 9.77 0.37 2.04
C VAL A 95 10.41 0.74 0.71
N PRO A 96 9.98 1.84 0.07
CA PRO A 96 10.69 2.38 -1.08
C PRO A 96 12.05 2.94 -0.67
N ALA A 97 13.09 2.65 -1.45
CA ALA A 97 14.37 3.33 -1.40
C ALA A 97 14.74 3.84 -2.79
N THR A 98 15.37 5.01 -2.86
CA THR A 98 15.81 5.61 -4.13
C THR A 98 17.27 5.31 -4.37
N LYS A 99 17.60 4.66 -5.50
CA LYS A 99 18.98 4.48 -5.97
C LYS A 99 19.57 5.80 -6.48
N VAL A 100 20.89 5.82 -6.67
CA VAL A 100 21.64 6.98 -7.21
C VAL A 100 21.09 7.47 -8.56
N ASN A 101 20.53 6.58 -9.38
CA ASN A 101 19.91 6.87 -10.67
C ASN A 101 18.44 7.34 -10.57
N GLN A 102 17.94 7.72 -9.39
CA GLN A 102 16.55 8.11 -9.13
C GLN A 102 15.51 6.99 -9.34
N GLN A 103 15.95 5.74 -9.46
CA GLN A 103 15.06 4.58 -9.54
C GLN A 103 14.59 4.19 -8.14
N GLU A 104 13.28 4.07 -7.92
CA GLU A 104 12.74 3.47 -6.70
C GLU A 104 12.90 1.96 -6.75
N ILE A 105 13.36 1.39 -5.64
CA ILE A 105 13.46 -0.05 -5.42
C ILE A 105 12.76 -0.41 -4.11
N PRO A 106 12.13 -1.59 -4.02
CA PRO A 106 11.62 -2.10 -2.77
C PRO A 106 12.79 -2.61 -1.92
N VAL A 107 12.80 -2.24 -0.64
CA VAL A 107 13.75 -2.76 0.35
C VAL A 107 12.96 -3.49 1.44
N ALA A 108 13.33 -4.74 1.67
CA ALA A 108 12.73 -5.58 2.68
C ALA A 108 13.49 -5.51 4.01
N PHE A 109 12.75 -5.25 5.08
CA PHE A 109 13.18 -5.47 6.45
C PHE A 109 12.43 -6.70 6.97
N VAL A 110 13.19 -7.68 7.47
CA VAL A 110 12.62 -8.97 7.91
C VAL A 110 13.04 -9.29 9.33
N VAL A 111 12.10 -9.80 10.11
CA VAL A 111 12.35 -10.40 11.42
C VAL A 111 12.32 -11.91 11.24
N LEU A 112 13.40 -12.59 11.63
CA LEU A 112 13.47 -14.05 11.55
C LEU A 112 12.79 -14.69 12.77
N LYS A 113 12.18 -15.86 12.55
CA LYS A 113 11.68 -16.71 13.64
C LYS A 113 12.85 -17.18 14.51
N PRO A 114 12.67 -17.26 15.84
CA PRO A 114 13.68 -17.82 16.72
C PRO A 114 14.09 -19.22 16.26
N ARG A 115 15.41 -19.50 16.25
CA ARG A 115 16.00 -20.82 15.96
C ARG A 115 15.82 -21.33 14.51
N VAL A 116 15.31 -20.50 13.59
CA VAL A 116 15.25 -20.81 12.16
C VAL A 116 16.01 -19.72 11.39
N PRO A 117 17.35 -19.71 11.43
CA PRO A 117 18.14 -18.68 10.76
C PRO A 117 17.99 -18.79 9.23
N ALA A 118 18.08 -17.65 8.56
CA ALA A 118 18.19 -17.57 7.11
C ALA A 118 19.08 -16.37 6.74
N THR A 119 19.84 -16.49 5.66
CA THR A 119 20.58 -15.35 5.09
C THR A 119 19.72 -14.60 4.08
N ALA A 120 20.14 -13.38 3.74
CA ALA A 120 19.46 -12.60 2.72
C ALA A 120 19.46 -13.31 1.36
N GLU A 121 20.52 -14.04 1.04
CA GLU A 121 20.66 -14.82 -0.20
C GLU A 121 19.66 -15.97 -0.24
N GLN A 122 19.51 -16.73 0.85
CA GLN A 122 18.53 -17.82 0.95
C GLN A 122 17.10 -17.32 0.77
N ILE A 123 16.77 -16.17 1.36
CA ILE A 123 15.46 -15.54 1.21
C ILE A 123 15.24 -15.10 -0.23
N LYS A 124 16.24 -14.49 -0.87
CA LYS A 124 16.16 -14.08 -2.29
C LYS A 124 16.00 -15.28 -3.22
N GLU A 125 16.73 -16.37 -2.99
CA GLU A 125 16.58 -17.61 -3.76
C GLU A 125 15.18 -18.21 -3.62
N PHE A 126 14.62 -18.22 -2.41
CA PHE A 126 13.25 -18.68 -2.18
C PHE A 126 12.23 -17.87 -2.99
N ILE A 127 12.33 -16.53 -2.98
CA ILE A 127 11.43 -15.66 -3.74
C ILE A 127 11.59 -15.86 -5.25
N ASN A 128 12.83 -16.00 -5.74
CA ASN A 128 13.12 -16.32 -7.15
C ASN A 128 12.61 -17.70 -7.58
N GLY A 129 12.26 -18.59 -6.62
CA GLY A 129 11.64 -19.88 -6.92
C GLY A 129 10.12 -19.85 -6.97
N ILE A 130 9.49 -18.74 -6.58
CA ILE A 130 8.03 -18.55 -6.61
C ILE A 130 7.55 -17.99 -7.97
N PHE A 131 8.43 -17.28 -8.69
CA PHE A 131 8.17 -16.64 -9.99
C PHE A 131 9.18 -17.12 -11.03
#